data_AF-A0A7H8XR35-F1
#
_entry.id   AF-A0A7H8XR35-F1
#
_cell.length_a   1.000
_cell.length_b   1.000
_cell.length_c   1.000
_cell.angle_alpha   90.00
_cell.angle_beta   90.00
_cell.angle_gamma   90.00
#
_symmetry.space_group_name_H-M   'P 1'
#
loop_
_entity.id
_entity.type
_entity.pdbx_description
1 polymer ?
#
loop_
_entity_poly.entity_id
_entity_poly.type
_entity_poly.pdbx_seq_one_letter_code
_entity_poly.pdbx_strand_id
1 'polypeptide(L)'
;MGHAASPESGFFDDWAARLRQAAERPVVGILLRGSHARRAATAHSDVDLDVLVTDAPPPRPAGPPINAPYAARRAYLAENGGRLTHVSVAVRDVRSWLERLAQPAEWAFGLPVTAPIRLLWADERWRARIDLPVLCQPADEPRLEELIATLGKVAGARARGDHLGVRLAAADLARLCPSVLRLANPSVRVVSRRAAFAAALDLPVAPPGYRDDMLLCLGVRPGSVGQLWAAAGRLVTGTVPLVRPYAEEIAAGAGADLAEALSDGRLDRYLAQLTGGPGPARACVPGPTPLARREPSPVPAPRAGEWVTVPVPDAPVTGANARKTPAATPGPARPSRLDPAVAARLRRTPDGLVAAVVRQHDTGEVLMVAWMDDEALHRTLTTGLATYWSRSRQEYWVKGATSGHLQHVRSVALDCDGDALLVSVDQVGAACHTGERTCFFTELPVTTSGGPA
;
A
#
# COMPACT_ATOMS: atom_id res chain seq x y z
N MET A 1 -16.30 -31.10 -0.05
CA MET A 1 -15.71 -30.77 -1.37
C MET A 1 -14.35 -31.44 -1.41
N GLY A 2 -14.15 -32.39 -2.32
CA GLY A 2 -12.95 -33.23 -2.38
C GLY A 2 -11.69 -32.39 -2.65
N HIS A 3 -10.60 -32.74 -1.97
CA HIS A 3 -9.28 -32.22 -2.29
C HIS A 3 -8.97 -32.56 -3.75
N ALA A 4 -8.69 -31.56 -4.58
CA ALA A 4 -8.15 -31.83 -5.90
C ALA A 4 -6.75 -32.43 -5.71
N ALA A 5 -6.43 -33.47 -6.49
CA ALA A 5 -5.06 -33.96 -6.55
C ALA A 5 -4.15 -32.75 -6.86
N SER A 6 -3.09 -32.61 -6.06
CA SER A 6 -1.98 -31.75 -6.41
C SER A 6 -1.55 -32.08 -7.86
N PRO A 7 -1.05 -31.11 -8.65
CA PRO A 7 -0.38 -31.43 -9.91
C PRO A 7 0.54 -32.64 -9.69
N GLU A 8 0.47 -33.61 -10.60
CA GLU A 8 1.05 -34.96 -10.48
C GLU A 8 2.50 -34.96 -9.95
N SER A 9 2.96 -36.09 -9.44
CA SER A 9 4.23 -36.25 -8.71
C SER A 9 5.52 -35.84 -9.46
N GLY A 10 5.44 -35.36 -10.70
CA GLY A 10 6.56 -34.74 -11.43
C GLY A 10 6.40 -33.25 -11.74
N PHE A 11 5.20 -32.66 -11.64
CA PHE A 11 4.94 -31.29 -12.11
C PHE A 11 5.83 -30.25 -11.43
N PHE A 12 5.97 -30.32 -10.10
CA PHE A 12 6.79 -29.35 -9.37
C PHE A 12 8.29 -29.55 -9.61
N ASP A 13 8.73 -30.79 -9.82
CA ASP A 13 10.13 -31.11 -10.11
C ASP A 13 10.50 -30.64 -11.51
N ASP A 14 9.62 -30.86 -12.49
CA ASP A 14 9.76 -30.35 -13.86
C ASP A 14 9.80 -28.82 -13.87
N TRP A 15 8.91 -28.17 -13.12
CA TRP A 15 8.91 -26.71 -12.98
C TRP A 15 10.17 -26.19 -12.29
N ALA A 16 10.64 -26.85 -11.23
CA ALA A 16 11.88 -26.47 -10.57
C ALA A 16 13.09 -26.63 -11.51
N ALA A 17 13.18 -27.72 -12.27
CA ALA A 17 14.23 -27.94 -13.26
C ALA A 17 14.19 -26.89 -14.38
N ARG A 18 12.99 -26.62 -14.93
CA ARG A 18 12.76 -25.62 -15.98
C ARG A 18 13.17 -24.22 -15.53
N LEU A 19 12.76 -23.80 -14.33
CA LEU A 19 13.08 -22.48 -13.79
C LEU A 19 14.58 -22.29 -13.56
N ARG A 20 15.30 -23.35 -13.15
CA ARG A 20 16.76 -23.31 -13.03
C ARG A 20 17.46 -23.15 -14.37
N GLN A 21 17.04 -23.91 -15.37
CA GLN A 21 17.67 -23.88 -16.70
C GLN A 21 17.47 -22.54 -17.41
N ALA A 22 16.34 -21.87 -17.15
CA ALA A 22 15.97 -20.64 -17.83
C ALA A 22 16.30 -19.35 -17.06
N ALA A 23 16.92 -19.46 -15.88
CA ALA A 23 17.28 -18.32 -15.06
C ALA A 23 18.53 -17.61 -15.59
N GLU A 24 18.46 -16.29 -15.74
CA GLU A 24 19.60 -15.45 -16.11
C GLU A 24 20.60 -15.26 -14.96
N ARG A 25 20.17 -15.47 -13.72
CA ARG A 25 21.01 -15.30 -12.53
C ARG A 25 21.12 -16.65 -11.82
N PRO A 26 22.23 -16.91 -11.09
CA PRO A 26 22.34 -18.12 -10.29
C PRO A 26 21.16 -18.26 -9.33
N VAL A 27 20.33 -19.29 -9.55
CA VAL A 27 19.23 -19.62 -8.67
C VAL A 27 19.81 -20.25 -7.41
N VAL A 28 19.41 -19.76 -6.25
CA VAL A 28 19.80 -20.33 -4.96
C VAL A 28 18.71 -21.23 -4.38
N GLY A 29 17.45 -20.99 -4.75
CA GLY A 29 16.33 -21.76 -4.25
C GLY A 29 15.03 -21.49 -4.97
N ILE A 30 14.16 -22.49 -4.97
CA ILE A 30 12.81 -22.43 -5.52
C ILE A 30 11.86 -22.92 -4.44
N LEU A 31 10.93 -22.06 -4.04
CA LEU A 31 9.98 -22.32 -2.97
C LEU A 31 8.55 -22.26 -3.50
N LEU A 32 7.74 -23.23 -3.09
CA LEU A 32 6.32 -23.29 -3.35
C LEU A 32 5.56 -22.65 -2.18
N ARG A 33 4.62 -21.76 -2.50
CA ARG A 33 3.76 -21.05 -1.55
C ARG A 33 2.29 -21.40 -1.75
N GLY A 34 1.42 -20.66 -1.07
CA GLY A 34 -0.02 -20.70 -1.34
C GLY A 34 -0.70 -22.00 -0.92
N SER A 35 -1.80 -22.32 -1.59
CA SER A 35 -2.64 -23.47 -1.25
C SER A 35 -1.92 -24.81 -1.50
N HIS A 36 -1.07 -24.89 -2.52
CA HIS A 36 -0.27 -26.08 -2.82
C HIS A 36 0.79 -26.36 -1.75
N ALA A 37 1.44 -25.32 -1.20
CA ALA A 37 2.35 -25.48 -0.06
C ALA A 37 1.62 -26.03 1.18
N ARG A 38 0.40 -25.53 1.42
CA ARG A 38 -0.47 -25.96 2.53
C ARG A 38 -1.20 -27.29 2.30
N ARG A 39 -1.06 -27.92 1.13
CA ARG A 39 -1.83 -29.11 0.73
C ARG A 39 -3.36 -28.90 0.79
N ALA A 40 -3.80 -27.67 0.51
CA ALA A 40 -5.19 -27.26 0.51
C ALA A 40 -5.65 -26.73 -0.86
N ALA A 41 -4.94 -27.12 -1.93
CA ALA A 41 -5.25 -26.68 -3.28
C ALA A 41 -6.54 -27.32 -3.81
N THR A 42 -7.20 -26.57 -4.69
CA THR A 42 -8.44 -26.97 -5.37
C THR A 42 -8.23 -26.95 -6.88
N ALA A 43 -9.29 -27.29 -7.63
CA ALA A 43 -9.28 -27.22 -9.09
C ALA A 43 -9.12 -25.80 -9.67
N HIS A 44 -9.13 -24.77 -8.83
CA HIS A 44 -8.98 -23.37 -9.24
C HIS A 44 -7.78 -22.69 -8.57
N SER A 45 -6.96 -23.46 -7.83
CA SER A 45 -5.75 -22.91 -7.24
C SER A 45 -4.68 -22.66 -8.30
N ASP A 46 -4.02 -21.52 -8.17
CA ASP A 46 -2.78 -21.19 -8.83
C ASP A 46 -1.57 -21.78 -8.10
N VAL A 47 -0.49 -21.99 -8.84
CA VAL A 47 0.79 -22.43 -8.31
C VAL A 47 1.67 -21.20 -8.11
N ASP A 48 1.92 -20.86 -6.84
CA ASP A 48 2.79 -19.75 -6.46
C ASP A 48 4.23 -20.21 -6.20
N LEU A 49 5.19 -19.76 -7.00
CA LEU A 49 6.61 -20.06 -6.86
C LEU A 49 7.42 -18.80 -6.56
N ASP A 50 8.28 -18.88 -5.55
CA ASP A 50 9.35 -17.91 -5.30
C ASP A 50 10.66 -18.49 -5.86
N VAL A 51 11.32 -17.76 -6.75
CA VAL A 51 12.65 -18.11 -7.27
C VAL A 51 13.65 -17.14 -6.69
N LEU A 52 14.51 -17.63 -5.82
CA LEU A 52 15.54 -16.85 -5.15
C LEU A 52 16.82 -16.87 -5.99
N VAL A 53 17.41 -15.70 -6.23
CA VAL A 53 18.65 -15.53 -7.01
C VAL A 53 19.71 -14.75 -6.23
N THR A 54 20.99 -14.85 -6.59
CA THR A 54 22.07 -14.01 -6.03
C THR A 54 22.19 -12.67 -6.76
N ASP A 55 22.71 -11.64 -6.09
CA ASP A 55 23.00 -10.30 -6.66
C ASP A 55 24.10 -10.26 -7.73
N ALA A 56 24.75 -11.39 -8.02
CA ALA A 56 25.77 -11.43 -9.06
C ALA A 56 25.12 -11.28 -10.46
N PRO A 57 25.63 -10.40 -11.34
CA PRO A 57 25.27 -10.44 -12.74
C PRO A 57 25.65 -11.82 -13.33
N PRO A 58 24.91 -12.33 -14.33
CA PRO A 58 25.28 -13.58 -14.98
C PRO A 58 26.75 -13.55 -15.41
N PRO A 59 27.51 -14.66 -15.26
CA PRO A 59 28.66 -14.84 -16.13
C PRO A 59 28.15 -14.78 -17.58
N ARG A 60 28.77 -13.93 -18.41
CA ARG A 60 28.44 -13.81 -19.84
C ARG A 60 28.43 -15.22 -20.46
N PRO A 61 27.32 -15.69 -21.06
CA PRO A 61 27.33 -16.95 -21.77
C PRO A 61 28.21 -16.81 -23.02
N ALA A 62 29.09 -17.78 -23.24
CA ALA A 62 29.76 -17.98 -24.53
C ALA A 62 28.79 -18.69 -25.47
N GLY A 63 27.88 -17.94 -26.11
CA GLY A 63 26.96 -18.50 -27.10
C GLY A 63 25.73 -17.61 -27.37
N PRO A 64 25.06 -17.79 -28.52
CA PRO A 64 23.83 -17.07 -28.83
C PRO A 64 22.71 -17.48 -27.86
N PRO A 65 21.83 -16.55 -27.45
CA PRO A 65 20.78 -16.82 -26.48
C PRO A 65 19.78 -17.86 -27.04
N ILE A 66 19.75 -19.03 -26.40
CA ILE A 66 18.74 -20.05 -26.66
C ILE A 66 17.54 -19.70 -25.78
N ASN A 67 16.48 -19.19 -26.43
CA ASN A 67 15.20 -18.78 -25.87
C ASN A 67 15.19 -17.43 -25.12
N ALA A 68 14.09 -16.68 -25.30
CA ALA A 68 13.81 -15.51 -24.51
C ALA A 68 13.76 -15.90 -23.02
N PRO A 69 14.51 -15.22 -22.14
CA PRO A 69 14.66 -15.65 -20.75
C PRO A 69 13.37 -15.48 -19.94
N TYR A 70 13.15 -16.37 -18.96
CA TYR A 70 11.93 -16.40 -18.12
C TYR A 70 11.77 -15.13 -17.27
N ALA A 71 12.80 -14.30 -17.14
CA ALA A 71 12.72 -12.98 -16.52
C ALA A 71 11.71 -12.04 -17.24
N ALA A 72 11.31 -12.36 -18.48
CA ALA A 72 10.32 -11.59 -19.23
C ALA A 72 8.85 -11.85 -18.80
N ARG A 73 8.53 -12.95 -18.10
CA ARG A 73 7.13 -13.28 -17.72
C ARG A 73 7.03 -13.75 -16.27
N ARG A 74 6.19 -13.07 -15.48
CA ARG A 74 5.89 -13.42 -14.07
C ARG A 74 4.72 -14.40 -13.91
N ALA A 75 4.02 -14.72 -14.99
CA ALA A 75 2.81 -15.53 -15.00
C ALA A 75 2.80 -16.45 -16.23
N TYR A 76 2.35 -17.69 -16.01
CA TYR A 76 2.31 -18.74 -17.03
C TYR A 76 0.99 -19.49 -16.94
N LEU A 77 0.55 -20.05 -18.07
CA LEU A 77 -0.51 -21.05 -18.13
C LEU A 77 0.14 -22.36 -18.53
N ALA A 78 0.17 -23.31 -17.60
CA ALA A 78 0.76 -24.62 -17.77
C ALA A 78 -0.32 -25.64 -18.06
N GLU A 79 -0.22 -26.37 -19.16
CA GLU A 79 -1.08 -27.51 -19.42
C GLU A 79 -0.49 -28.76 -18.76
N ASN A 80 -1.31 -29.46 -17.97
CA ASN A 80 -0.97 -30.76 -17.40
C ASN A 80 -2.22 -31.63 -17.35
N GLY A 81 -2.16 -32.85 -17.91
CA GLY A 81 -3.31 -33.77 -17.96
C GLY A 81 -4.56 -33.16 -18.63
N GLY A 82 -4.39 -32.33 -19.67
CA GLY A 82 -5.49 -31.66 -20.37
C GLY A 82 -6.14 -30.49 -19.62
N ARG A 83 -5.53 -30.03 -18.51
CA ARG A 83 -6.01 -28.88 -17.73
C ARG A 83 -4.97 -27.77 -17.69
N LEU A 84 -5.44 -26.54 -17.92
CA LEU A 84 -4.63 -25.34 -17.72
C LEU A 84 -4.55 -24.97 -16.24
N THR A 85 -3.34 -24.70 -15.78
CA THR A 85 -3.02 -24.25 -14.43
C THR A 85 -2.26 -22.94 -14.51
N HIS A 86 -2.70 -21.93 -13.76
CA HIS A 86 -1.96 -20.68 -13.63
C HIS A 86 -0.74 -20.91 -12.73
N VAL A 87 0.46 -20.55 -13.21
CA VAL A 87 1.71 -20.61 -12.47
C VAL A 87 2.26 -19.19 -12.35
N SER A 88 2.29 -18.68 -11.13
CA SER A 88 2.83 -17.38 -10.76
C SER A 88 4.26 -17.56 -10.28
N VAL A 89 5.21 -16.87 -10.90
CA VAL A 89 6.64 -16.97 -10.57
C VAL A 89 7.15 -15.60 -10.16
N ALA A 90 7.58 -15.50 -8.90
CA ALA A 90 8.19 -14.32 -8.35
C ALA A 90 9.69 -14.51 -8.17
N VAL A 91 10.47 -13.99 -9.12
CA VAL A 91 11.93 -13.95 -9.03
C VAL A 91 12.36 -12.80 -8.12
N ARG A 92 13.19 -13.09 -7.12
CA ARG A 92 13.72 -12.10 -6.16
C ARG A 92 15.16 -12.42 -5.81
N ASP A 93 15.96 -11.40 -5.57
CA ASP A 93 17.20 -11.61 -4.85
C ASP A 93 16.90 -12.03 -3.39
N VAL A 94 17.82 -12.82 -2.82
CA VAL A 94 17.66 -13.37 -1.46
C VAL A 94 17.51 -12.27 -0.41
N ARG A 95 18.20 -11.14 -0.59
CA ARG A 95 18.20 -10.05 0.38
C ARG A 95 16.83 -9.37 0.45
N SER A 96 16.30 -8.97 -0.70
CA SER A 96 14.96 -8.41 -0.84
C SER A 96 13.85 -9.38 -0.41
N TRP A 97 14.09 -10.69 -0.57
CA TRP A 97 13.18 -11.70 -0.02
C TRP A 97 13.18 -11.67 1.51
N LEU A 98 14.35 -11.70 2.16
CA LEU A 98 14.48 -11.62 3.62
C LEU A 98 13.92 -10.30 4.19
N GLU A 99 14.23 -9.17 3.57
CA GLU A 99 13.71 -7.86 3.97
C GLU A 99 12.18 -7.83 3.95
N ARG A 100 11.56 -8.45 2.95
CA ARG A 100 10.10 -8.57 2.87
C ARG A 100 9.52 -9.47 3.96
N LEU A 101 10.22 -10.54 4.35
CA LEU A 101 9.78 -11.39 5.47
C LEU A 101 9.78 -10.63 6.79
N ALA A 102 10.65 -9.63 6.94
CA ALA A 102 10.67 -8.74 8.09
C ALA A 102 9.54 -7.70 8.08
N GLN A 103 8.74 -7.60 7.01
CA GLN A 103 7.60 -6.68 6.92
C GLN A 103 6.27 -7.38 7.19
N PRO A 104 5.28 -6.69 7.80
CA PRO A 104 3.94 -7.22 7.98
C PRO A 104 3.26 -7.60 6.66
N ALA A 105 2.35 -8.57 6.72
CA ALA A 105 1.57 -8.98 5.57
C ALA A 105 0.30 -8.13 5.41
N GLU A 106 0.20 -7.39 4.30
CA GLU A 106 -0.96 -6.52 4.01
C GLU A 106 -2.31 -7.25 4.01
N TRP A 107 -2.32 -8.53 3.62
CA TRP A 107 -3.53 -9.35 3.55
C TRP A 107 -4.00 -9.89 4.91
N ALA A 108 -3.21 -9.69 5.98
CA ALA A 108 -3.39 -10.35 7.27
C ALA A 108 -4.15 -9.51 8.31
N PHE A 109 -4.72 -8.35 7.93
CA PHE A 109 -5.44 -7.45 8.85
C PHE A 109 -4.56 -7.00 10.05
N GLY A 110 -3.25 -6.91 9.83
CA GLY A 110 -2.27 -6.58 10.88
C GLY A 110 -1.91 -7.74 11.82
N LEU A 111 -2.48 -8.93 11.61
CA LEU A 111 -2.12 -10.13 12.37
C LEU A 111 -0.81 -10.75 11.87
N PRO A 112 0.01 -11.33 12.76
CA PRO A 112 1.26 -11.99 12.38
C PRO A 112 1.00 -13.27 11.58
N VAL A 113 1.88 -13.54 10.61
CA VAL A 113 1.74 -14.66 9.67
C VAL A 113 2.69 -15.80 10.04
N THR A 114 2.20 -17.04 9.92
CA THR A 114 3.00 -18.26 9.95
C THR A 114 2.51 -19.19 8.84
N ALA A 115 2.93 -18.92 7.61
CA ALA A 115 2.42 -19.60 6.44
C ALA A 115 3.34 -20.77 6.04
N PRO A 116 2.80 -21.99 5.82
CA PRO A 116 3.60 -23.09 5.29
C PRO A 116 4.23 -22.74 3.95
N ILE A 117 5.48 -23.13 3.78
CA ILE A 117 6.26 -23.01 2.55
C ILE A 117 6.93 -24.35 2.28
N ARG A 118 7.14 -24.69 1.01
CA ARG A 118 7.80 -25.95 0.64
C ARG A 118 9.00 -25.63 -0.23
N LEU A 119 10.18 -26.07 0.19
CA LEU A 119 11.37 -26.02 -0.65
C LEU A 119 11.25 -27.08 -1.74
N LEU A 120 11.21 -26.65 -3.01
CA LEU A 120 11.25 -27.56 -4.15
C LEU A 120 12.70 -27.87 -4.55
N TRP A 121 13.56 -26.86 -4.50
CA TRP A 121 14.97 -27.00 -4.82
C TRP A 121 15.80 -25.93 -4.10
N ALA A 122 17.04 -26.27 -3.75
CA ALA A 122 18.04 -25.31 -3.26
C ALA A 122 19.43 -25.70 -3.76
N ASP A 123 20.27 -24.68 -3.96
CA ASP A 123 21.72 -24.86 -4.00
C ASP A 123 22.20 -25.39 -2.63
N GLU A 124 23.14 -26.33 -2.64
CA GLU A 124 23.60 -27.03 -1.43
C GLU A 124 24.15 -26.07 -0.37
N ARG A 125 24.79 -24.97 -0.79
CA ARG A 125 25.36 -23.96 0.12
C ARG A 125 24.29 -23.12 0.80
N TRP A 126 23.11 -23.02 0.18
CA TRP A 126 21.98 -22.21 0.67
C TRP A 126 20.92 -23.03 1.37
N ARG A 127 20.85 -24.34 1.13
CA ARG A 127 19.79 -25.21 1.64
C ARG A 127 19.53 -25.03 3.12
N ALA A 128 20.56 -25.08 3.96
CA ALA A 128 20.42 -24.91 5.41
C ALA A 128 19.85 -23.54 5.84
N ARG A 129 19.92 -22.51 4.98
CA ARG A 129 19.43 -21.16 5.24
C ARG A 129 18.02 -20.89 4.74
N ILE A 130 17.53 -21.67 3.77
CA ILE A 130 16.25 -21.41 3.08
C ILE A 130 15.27 -22.58 3.15
N ASP A 131 15.69 -23.75 3.66
CA ASP A 131 14.82 -24.89 3.95
C ASP A 131 14.01 -24.61 5.23
N LEU A 132 13.07 -23.70 5.10
CA LEU A 132 12.19 -23.26 6.18
C LEU A 132 10.86 -24.03 6.08
N PRO A 133 10.33 -24.62 7.17
CA PRO A 133 9.03 -25.28 7.14
C PRO A 133 7.86 -24.27 7.08
N VAL A 134 8.10 -23.05 7.56
CA VAL A 134 7.13 -21.96 7.58
C VAL A 134 7.81 -20.64 7.29
N LEU A 135 7.06 -19.74 6.66
CA LEU A 135 7.39 -18.35 6.45
C LEU A 135 6.68 -17.53 7.52
N CYS A 136 7.47 -16.80 8.31
CA CYS A 136 6.98 -15.91 9.35
C CYS A 136 7.03 -14.46 8.87
N GLN A 137 5.95 -13.71 9.10
CA GLN A 137 5.96 -12.25 8.97
C GLN A 137 5.42 -11.64 10.28
N PRO A 138 6.00 -10.51 10.72
CA PRO A 138 5.57 -9.88 11.96
C PRO A 138 4.14 -9.33 11.84
N ALA A 139 3.57 -9.02 13.00
CA ALA A 139 2.36 -8.25 13.07
C ALA A 139 2.63 -6.80 12.67
N ASP A 140 1.60 -6.11 12.17
CA ASP A 140 1.68 -4.67 11.90
C ASP A 140 1.65 -3.86 13.20
N GLU A 141 2.11 -2.62 13.20
CA GLU A 141 1.99 -1.72 14.34
C GLU A 141 0.53 -1.56 14.79
N PRO A 142 0.23 -1.38 16.08
CA PRO A 142 -1.14 -1.22 16.55
C PRO A 142 -1.71 0.12 16.05
N ARG A 143 -2.56 0.05 15.02
CA ARG A 143 -3.08 1.20 14.27
C ARG A 143 -4.19 1.98 14.99
N LEU A 144 -4.06 2.22 16.29
CA LEU A 144 -5.11 2.85 17.11
C LEU A 144 -5.45 4.27 16.63
N GLU A 145 -4.45 5.08 16.27
CA GLU A 145 -4.70 6.44 15.77
C GLU A 145 -5.50 6.41 14.45
N GLU A 146 -5.14 5.56 13.47
CA GLU A 146 -5.91 5.46 12.22
C GLU A 146 -7.32 4.92 12.49
N LEU A 147 -7.49 4.02 13.46
CA LEU A 147 -8.81 3.50 13.84
C LEU A 147 -9.72 4.64 14.35
N ILE A 148 -9.20 5.49 15.23
CA ILE A 148 -9.91 6.65 15.78
C ILE A 148 -10.17 7.71 14.71
N ALA A 149 -9.16 8.03 13.89
CA ALA A 149 -9.28 8.99 12.79
C ALA A 149 -10.33 8.53 11.78
N THR A 150 -10.39 7.22 11.50
CA THR A 150 -11.39 6.64 10.60
C THR A 150 -12.79 6.71 11.19
N LEU A 151 -12.97 6.52 12.50
CA LEU A 151 -14.27 6.78 13.14
C LEU A 151 -14.70 8.24 12.97
N GLY A 152 -13.77 9.20 13.06
CA GLY A 152 -14.00 10.60 12.74
C GLY A 152 -14.49 10.81 11.30
N LYS A 153 -13.93 10.07 10.33
CA LYS A 153 -14.42 10.07 8.93
C LYS A 153 -15.84 9.53 8.82
N VAL A 154 -16.17 8.45 9.53
CA VAL A 154 -17.55 7.92 9.57
C VAL A 154 -18.51 8.98 10.15
N ALA A 155 -18.14 9.62 11.26
CA ALA A 155 -18.94 10.66 11.90
C ALA A 155 -19.16 11.88 10.99
N GLY A 156 -18.09 12.34 10.33
CA GLY A 156 -18.13 13.45 9.38
C GLY A 156 -18.99 13.15 8.16
N ALA A 157 -18.89 11.94 7.58
CA ALA A 157 -19.73 11.51 6.46
C ALA A 157 -21.20 11.44 6.87
N ARG A 158 -21.50 10.90 8.06
CA ARG A 158 -22.85 10.88 8.62
C ARG A 158 -23.44 12.27 8.76
N ALA A 159 -22.67 13.23 9.30
CA ALA A 159 -23.14 14.60 9.51
C ALA A 159 -23.54 15.31 8.21
N ARG A 160 -22.91 14.93 7.08
CA ARG A 160 -23.23 15.45 5.74
C ARG A 160 -24.30 14.67 4.98
N GLY A 161 -24.83 13.59 5.56
CA GLY A 161 -25.73 12.68 4.85
C GLY A 161 -25.04 11.88 3.74
N ASP A 162 -23.72 11.76 3.77
CA ASP A 162 -22.93 11.03 2.77
C ASP A 162 -22.95 9.52 3.06
N HIS A 163 -23.92 8.83 2.45
CA HIS A 163 -24.13 7.40 2.65
C HIS A 163 -22.97 6.54 2.12
N LEU A 164 -22.31 6.97 1.04
CA LEU A 164 -21.19 6.23 0.46
C LEU A 164 -19.93 6.40 1.31
N GLY A 165 -19.68 7.62 1.78
CA GLY A 165 -18.58 7.92 2.71
C GLY A 165 -18.69 7.13 4.01
N VAL A 166 -19.89 6.99 4.58
CA VAL A 166 -20.11 6.14 5.78
C VAL A 166 -19.74 4.68 5.49
N ARG A 167 -20.16 4.13 4.34
CA ARG A 167 -19.87 2.73 3.98
C ARG A 167 -18.37 2.50 3.77
N LEU A 168 -17.71 3.39 3.04
CA LEU A 168 -16.29 3.30 2.76
C LEU A 168 -15.47 3.37 4.05
N ALA A 169 -15.70 4.41 4.87
CA ALA A 169 -14.96 4.59 6.11
C ALA A 169 -15.26 3.49 7.15
N ALA A 170 -16.49 2.97 7.21
CA ALA A 170 -16.80 1.85 8.09
C ALA A 170 -16.06 0.57 7.69
N ALA A 171 -15.92 0.30 6.38
CA ALA A 171 -15.17 -0.86 5.89
C ALA A 171 -13.67 -0.74 6.22
N ASP A 172 -13.08 0.45 6.06
CA ASP A 172 -11.69 0.72 6.42
C ASP A 172 -11.48 0.57 7.94
N LEU A 173 -12.39 1.11 8.75
CA LEU A 173 -12.36 0.99 10.20
C LEU A 173 -12.35 -0.47 10.65
N ALA A 174 -13.24 -1.29 10.09
CA ALA A 174 -13.31 -2.71 10.43
C ALA A 174 -12.02 -3.47 10.03
N ARG A 175 -11.33 -3.07 8.95
CA ARG A 175 -10.04 -3.67 8.56
C ARG A 175 -8.92 -3.34 9.55
N LEU A 176 -9.02 -2.22 10.26
CA LEU A 176 -8.03 -1.78 11.25
C LEU A 176 -8.21 -2.47 12.62
N CYS A 177 -9.43 -2.86 12.99
CA CYS A 177 -9.74 -3.45 14.30
C CYS A 177 -8.78 -4.58 14.73
N PRO A 178 -8.47 -5.60 13.89
CA PRO A 178 -7.63 -6.71 14.30
C PRO A 178 -6.17 -6.30 14.58
N SER A 179 -5.64 -5.28 13.89
CA SER A 179 -4.29 -4.77 14.12
C SER A 179 -4.12 -4.16 15.52
N VAL A 180 -5.20 -3.62 16.09
CA VAL A 180 -5.21 -3.02 17.43
C VAL A 180 -5.50 -4.11 18.47
N LEU A 181 -6.56 -4.90 18.26
CA LEU A 181 -6.97 -5.96 19.19
C LEU A 181 -5.94 -7.10 19.31
N ARG A 182 -4.97 -7.22 18.39
CA ARG A 182 -3.88 -8.19 18.51
C ARG A 182 -3.08 -8.06 19.82
N LEU A 183 -3.02 -6.86 20.41
CA LEU A 183 -2.32 -6.64 21.68
C LEU A 183 -2.95 -7.50 22.80
N ALA A 184 -4.28 -7.58 22.81
CA ALA A 184 -5.05 -8.45 23.70
C ALA A 184 -5.15 -9.91 23.21
N ASN A 185 -4.63 -10.22 22.01
CA ASN A 185 -4.69 -11.53 21.37
C ASN A 185 -3.31 -12.00 20.85
N PRO A 186 -2.26 -12.04 21.69
CA PRO A 186 -0.88 -12.19 21.24
C PRO A 186 -0.56 -13.56 20.64
N SER A 187 -1.40 -14.58 20.86
CA SER A 187 -1.23 -15.94 20.34
C SER A 187 -1.82 -16.16 18.95
N VAL A 188 -2.64 -15.23 18.44
CA VAL A 188 -3.30 -15.40 17.13
C VAL A 188 -2.28 -15.27 16.02
N ARG A 189 -2.18 -16.30 15.18
CA ARG A 189 -1.32 -16.37 13.99
C ARG A 189 -2.14 -16.83 12.80
N VAL A 190 -1.82 -16.34 11.61
CA VAL A 190 -2.61 -16.64 10.40
C VAL A 190 -1.75 -17.24 9.30
N VAL A 191 -2.33 -18.16 8.53
CA VAL A 191 -1.58 -18.97 7.54
C VAL A 191 -2.00 -18.73 6.09
N SER A 192 -3.09 -17.99 5.90
CA SER A 192 -3.67 -17.64 4.59
C SER A 192 -4.62 -16.46 4.73
N ARG A 193 -4.95 -15.80 3.61
CA ARG A 193 -5.92 -14.70 3.58
C ARG A 193 -7.29 -15.09 4.13
N ARG A 194 -7.79 -16.29 3.80
CA ARG A 194 -9.08 -16.79 4.30
C ARG A 194 -9.05 -17.06 5.80
N ALA A 195 -7.94 -17.59 6.31
CA ALA A 195 -7.73 -17.79 7.74
C ALA A 195 -7.57 -16.46 8.49
N ALA A 196 -6.89 -15.48 7.88
CA ALA A 196 -6.77 -14.14 8.44
C ALA A 196 -8.14 -13.45 8.56
N PHE A 197 -8.98 -13.56 7.53
CA PHE A 197 -10.35 -13.05 7.61
C PHE A 197 -11.18 -13.74 8.70
N ALA A 198 -11.05 -15.06 8.87
CA ALA A 198 -11.73 -15.78 9.95
C ALA A 198 -11.25 -15.29 11.33
N ALA A 199 -9.93 -15.27 11.53
CA ALA A 199 -9.32 -14.85 12.78
C ALA A 199 -9.66 -13.39 13.12
N ALA A 200 -9.73 -12.52 12.13
CA ALA A 200 -10.13 -11.13 12.29
C ALA A 200 -11.58 -10.97 12.79
N LEU A 201 -12.49 -11.91 12.46
CA LEU A 201 -13.88 -11.90 12.91
C LEU A 201 -14.07 -12.56 14.27
N ASP A 202 -13.25 -13.56 14.59
CA ASP A 202 -13.40 -14.46 15.73
C ASP A 202 -12.21 -14.37 16.71
N LEU A 203 -11.76 -13.14 17.00
CA LEU A 203 -10.69 -12.89 17.98
C LEU A 203 -11.14 -13.34 19.39
N PRO A 204 -10.32 -14.10 20.15
CA PRO A 204 -10.66 -14.57 21.50
C PRO A 204 -11.07 -13.47 22.49
N VAL A 205 -10.34 -12.35 22.47
CA VAL A 205 -10.62 -11.15 23.25
C VAL A 205 -11.12 -10.07 22.30
N ALA A 206 -12.42 -9.82 22.33
CA ALA A 206 -13.08 -8.85 21.46
C ALA A 206 -14.28 -8.19 22.14
N PRO A 207 -14.74 -7.02 21.65
CA PRO A 207 -15.95 -6.37 22.14
C PRO A 207 -17.22 -7.24 22.04
N PRO A 208 -18.24 -7.01 22.89
CA PRO A 208 -19.54 -7.65 22.71
C PRO A 208 -20.15 -7.34 21.33
N GLY A 209 -20.65 -8.36 20.64
CA GLY A 209 -21.23 -8.21 19.29
C GLY A 209 -20.21 -7.95 18.17
N TYR A 210 -18.90 -8.03 18.46
CA TYR A 210 -17.82 -7.70 17.54
C TYR A 210 -17.95 -8.34 16.15
N ARG A 211 -18.25 -9.64 16.09
CA ARG A 211 -18.39 -10.36 14.82
C ARG A 211 -19.48 -9.76 13.92
N ASP A 212 -20.65 -9.48 14.48
CA ASP A 212 -21.80 -8.95 13.73
C ASP A 212 -21.57 -7.50 13.27
N ASP A 213 -20.86 -6.72 14.08
CA ASP A 213 -20.47 -5.36 13.75
C ASP A 213 -19.38 -5.34 12.68
N MET A 214 -18.38 -6.22 12.77
CA MET A 214 -17.36 -6.42 11.73
C MET A 214 -17.99 -6.82 10.40
N LEU A 215 -18.86 -7.83 10.38
CA LEU A 215 -19.53 -8.29 9.15
C LEU A 215 -20.38 -7.19 8.51
N LEU A 216 -21.03 -6.35 9.32
CA LEU A 216 -21.81 -5.23 8.85
C LEU A 216 -20.93 -4.11 8.26
N CYS A 217 -19.89 -3.70 8.98
CA CYS A 217 -18.98 -2.65 8.56
C CYS A 217 -18.16 -3.04 7.32
N LEU A 218 -17.75 -4.30 7.22
CA LEU A 218 -17.07 -4.85 6.03
C LEU A 218 -17.99 -5.02 4.81
N GLY A 219 -19.29 -4.79 4.96
CA GLY A 219 -20.27 -4.96 3.88
C GLY A 219 -20.56 -6.41 3.51
N VAL A 220 -20.13 -7.38 4.32
CA VAL A 220 -20.43 -8.81 4.11
C VAL A 220 -21.87 -9.11 4.51
N ARG A 221 -22.38 -8.42 5.53
CA ARG A 221 -23.79 -8.45 5.92
C ARG A 221 -24.46 -7.15 5.49
N PRO A 222 -25.66 -7.20 4.88
CA PRO A 222 -26.39 -5.99 4.53
C PRO A 222 -26.87 -5.24 5.78
N GLY A 223 -27.01 -3.92 5.66
CA GLY A 223 -27.68 -3.09 6.67
C GLY A 223 -27.74 -1.62 6.29
N SER A 224 -28.51 -0.87 7.09
CA SER A 224 -28.74 0.56 6.91
C SER A 224 -27.54 1.39 7.35
N VAL A 225 -27.44 2.62 6.83
CA VAL A 225 -26.38 3.57 7.20
C VAL A 225 -26.36 3.82 8.71
N GLY A 226 -27.53 3.88 9.36
CA GLY A 226 -27.64 4.02 10.81
C GLY A 226 -27.10 2.81 11.59
N GLN A 227 -27.31 1.59 11.07
CA GLN A 227 -26.74 0.38 11.67
C GLN A 227 -25.21 0.33 11.52
N LEU A 228 -24.69 0.69 10.34
CA LEU A 228 -23.23 0.76 10.08
C LEU A 228 -22.55 1.76 11.01
N TRP A 229 -23.14 2.95 11.15
CA TRP A 229 -22.69 3.96 12.09
C TRP A 229 -22.59 3.42 13.52
N ALA A 230 -23.68 2.83 14.01
CA ALA A 230 -23.74 2.32 15.37
C ALA A 230 -22.73 1.18 15.60
N ALA A 231 -22.53 0.32 14.61
CA ALA A 231 -21.53 -0.74 14.63
C ALA A 231 -20.10 -0.18 14.66
N ALA A 232 -19.77 0.78 13.79
CA ALA A 232 -18.47 1.45 13.77
C ALA A 232 -18.14 2.09 15.12
N GLY A 233 -19.13 2.77 15.74
CA GLY A 233 -18.99 3.32 17.09
C GLY A 233 -18.69 2.23 18.13
N ARG A 234 -19.52 1.17 18.18
CA ARG A 234 -19.35 0.05 19.12
C ARG A 234 -18.00 -0.66 18.98
N LEU A 235 -17.52 -0.88 17.75
CA LEU A 235 -16.21 -1.48 17.50
C LEU A 235 -15.11 -0.68 18.20
N VAL A 236 -15.05 0.64 17.97
CA VAL A 236 -13.99 1.48 18.54
C VAL A 236 -14.14 1.65 20.05
N THR A 237 -15.34 1.99 20.53
CA THR A 237 -15.57 2.19 21.97
C THR A 237 -15.40 0.90 22.77
N GLY A 238 -15.67 -0.26 22.16
CA GLY A 238 -15.42 -1.56 22.77
C GLY A 238 -13.95 -1.99 22.71
N THR A 239 -13.22 -1.63 21.64
CA THR A 239 -11.79 -1.98 21.51
C THR A 239 -10.92 -1.20 22.50
N VAL A 240 -11.19 0.09 22.71
CA VAL A 240 -10.32 0.98 23.52
C VAL A 240 -10.09 0.46 24.95
N PRO A 241 -11.11 0.03 25.72
CA PRO A 241 -10.89 -0.53 27.06
C PRO A 241 -10.03 -1.79 27.06
N LEU A 242 -10.14 -2.65 26.03
CA LEU A 242 -9.40 -3.91 25.94
C LEU A 242 -7.91 -3.70 25.68
N VAL A 243 -7.54 -2.59 25.04
CA VAL A 243 -6.14 -2.28 24.73
C VAL A 243 -5.50 -1.26 25.66
N ARG A 244 -6.25 -0.69 26.60
CA ARG A 244 -5.74 0.25 27.62
C ARG A 244 -4.56 -0.28 28.45
N PRO A 245 -4.52 -1.57 28.85
CA PRO A 245 -3.36 -2.12 29.56
C PRO A 245 -2.06 -2.11 28.75
N TYR A 246 -2.14 -1.89 27.43
CA TYR A 246 -1.02 -1.92 26.49
C TYR A 246 -0.62 -0.51 26.01
N ALA A 247 -0.84 0.50 26.86
CA ALA A 247 -0.57 1.90 26.53
C ALA A 247 0.90 2.14 26.17
N GLU A 248 1.84 1.41 26.81
CA GLU A 248 3.27 1.49 26.48
C GLU A 248 3.57 0.98 25.07
N GLU A 249 3.01 -0.17 24.66
CA GLU A 249 3.20 -0.66 23.28
C GLU A 249 2.54 0.26 22.24
N ILE A 250 1.43 0.91 22.61
CA ILE A 250 0.76 1.92 21.77
C ILE A 250 1.64 3.18 21.66
N ALA A 251 2.29 3.61 22.74
CA ALA A 251 3.17 4.78 22.75
C ALA A 251 4.34 4.61 21.76
N ALA A 252 4.88 3.39 21.65
CA ALA A 252 5.99 3.08 20.75
C ALA A 252 5.64 3.28 19.26
N GLY A 253 4.39 3.06 18.85
CA GLY A 253 3.94 3.19 17.45
C GLY A 253 3.12 4.45 17.15
N ALA A 254 2.32 4.93 18.09
CA ALA A 254 1.41 6.07 17.91
C ALA A 254 1.85 7.35 18.64
N GLY A 255 2.89 7.27 19.47
CA GLY A 255 3.41 8.39 20.26
C GLY A 255 2.81 8.50 21.66
N ALA A 256 3.52 9.21 22.54
CA ALA A 256 3.21 9.31 23.97
C ALA A 256 1.85 9.97 24.25
N ASP A 257 1.46 11.01 23.50
CA ASP A 257 0.21 11.74 23.78
C ASP A 257 -1.04 10.85 23.62
N LEU A 258 -1.06 9.95 22.63
CA LEU A 258 -2.20 9.03 22.48
C LEU A 258 -2.27 8.02 23.63
N ALA A 259 -1.13 7.52 24.10
CA ALA A 259 -1.05 6.61 25.23
C ALA A 259 -1.45 7.29 26.55
N GLU A 260 -1.06 8.55 26.73
CA GLU A 260 -1.52 9.38 27.84
C GLU A 260 -3.03 9.62 27.76
N ALA A 261 -3.55 9.99 26.59
CA ALA A 261 -4.99 10.20 26.37
C ALA A 261 -5.82 8.94 26.60
N LEU A 262 -5.25 7.76 26.31
CA LEU A 262 -5.82 6.45 26.62
C LEU A 262 -5.81 6.17 28.13
N SER A 263 -4.87 6.73 28.89
CA SER A 263 -4.75 6.50 30.34
C SER A 263 -5.55 7.51 31.17
N ASP A 264 -5.59 8.77 30.75
CA ASP A 264 -6.22 9.88 31.47
C ASP A 264 -7.71 10.11 31.11
N GLY A 265 -8.25 9.32 30.16
CA GLY A 265 -9.65 9.37 29.75
C GLY A 265 -10.01 10.49 28.76
N ARG A 266 -9.04 11.26 28.24
CA ARG A 266 -9.26 12.18 27.11
C ARG A 266 -9.80 11.44 25.89
N LEU A 267 -9.28 10.25 25.60
CA LEU A 267 -9.72 9.45 24.46
C LEU A 267 -11.19 9.04 24.60
N ASP A 268 -11.61 8.59 25.78
CA ASP A 268 -13.00 8.20 26.02
C ASP A 268 -13.97 9.37 25.80
N ARG A 269 -13.60 10.57 26.26
CA ARG A 269 -14.38 11.80 26.02
C ARG A 269 -14.45 12.15 24.54
N TYR A 270 -13.34 12.04 23.82
CA TYR A 270 -13.33 12.29 22.38
C TYR A 270 -14.21 11.30 21.61
N LEU A 271 -14.15 10.01 21.96
CA LEU A 271 -15.01 8.99 21.34
C LEU A 271 -16.50 9.22 21.65
N ALA A 272 -16.84 9.68 22.86
CA ALA A 272 -18.20 10.05 23.21
C ALA A 272 -18.72 11.23 22.37
N GLN A 273 -17.87 12.20 22.03
CA GLN A 273 -18.21 13.31 21.14
C GLN A 273 -18.50 12.83 19.72
N LEU A 274 -17.69 11.90 19.20
CA LEU A 274 -17.90 11.33 17.87
C LEU A 274 -19.18 10.50 17.82
N THR A 275 -19.39 9.63 18.81
CA THR A 275 -20.49 8.65 18.81
C THR A 275 -21.84 9.23 19.24
N GLY A 276 -21.86 10.37 19.94
CA GLY A 276 -23.06 11.13 20.29
C GLY A 276 -23.72 10.78 21.63
N GLY A 277 -22.96 10.66 22.73
CA GLY A 277 -23.51 10.57 24.11
C GLY A 277 -24.11 11.91 24.62
N PRO A 278 -24.95 11.93 25.67
CA PRO A 278 -25.92 13.00 25.93
C PRO A 278 -25.25 14.33 26.33
N GLY A 279 -25.04 15.22 25.36
CA GLY A 279 -24.73 16.64 25.58
C GLY A 279 -26.02 17.49 25.58
N PRO A 280 -26.02 18.66 26.22
CA PRO A 280 -27.25 19.38 26.56
C PRO A 280 -28.07 19.71 25.32
N ALA A 281 -29.37 19.50 25.42
CA ALA A 281 -30.35 19.80 24.39
C ALA A 281 -30.14 21.22 23.87
N ARG A 282 -29.55 21.35 22.67
CA ARG A 282 -29.62 22.59 21.92
C ARG A 282 -31.04 22.71 21.40
N ALA A 283 -31.72 23.77 21.86
CA ALA A 283 -33.03 24.16 21.41
C ALA A 283 -33.11 24.10 19.88
N CYS A 284 -34.13 23.39 19.37
CA CYS A 284 -34.50 23.44 17.96
C CYS A 284 -34.80 24.90 17.60
N VAL A 285 -33.96 25.49 16.76
CA VAL A 285 -34.33 26.67 15.98
C VAL A 285 -35.16 26.14 14.80
N PRO A 286 -36.35 26.68 14.51
CA PRO A 286 -37.14 26.24 13.36
C PRO A 286 -36.35 26.50 12.07
N GLY A 287 -36.06 25.44 11.31
CA GLY A 287 -35.51 25.56 9.96
C GLY A 287 -36.53 26.16 8.99
N PRO A 288 -36.08 26.80 7.89
CA PRO A 288 -36.98 27.37 6.91
C PRO A 288 -37.78 26.27 6.19
N THR A 289 -39.02 26.63 5.86
CA THR A 289 -40.07 25.88 5.17
C THR A 289 -39.56 25.12 3.94
N PRO A 290 -40.08 23.91 3.61
CA PRO A 290 -39.58 23.12 2.50
C PRO A 290 -39.85 23.83 1.17
N LEU A 291 -38.79 24.06 0.38
CA LEU A 291 -38.94 24.51 -0.99
C LEU A 291 -39.61 23.41 -1.84
N ALA A 292 -40.58 23.84 -2.63
CA ALA A 292 -41.44 23.02 -3.47
C ALA A 292 -40.65 22.09 -4.41
N ARG A 293 -41.22 20.90 -4.65
CA ARG A 293 -40.76 19.93 -5.66
C ARG A 293 -40.59 20.65 -7.00
N ARG A 294 -39.35 20.73 -7.50
CA ARG A 294 -39.10 21.08 -8.91
C ARG A 294 -39.38 19.85 -9.76
N GLU A 295 -40.29 20.00 -10.72
CA GLU A 295 -40.47 19.07 -11.82
C GLU A 295 -39.19 18.99 -12.69
N PRO A 296 -38.91 17.84 -13.31
CA PRO A 296 -37.71 17.66 -14.12
C PRO A 296 -37.80 18.48 -15.41
N SER A 297 -36.85 19.41 -15.59
CA SER A 297 -36.67 20.16 -16.84
C SER A 297 -36.03 19.24 -17.90
N PRO A 298 -36.48 19.26 -19.16
CA PRO A 298 -35.93 18.41 -20.21
C PRO A 298 -34.52 18.88 -20.59
N VAL A 299 -33.55 17.97 -20.51
CA VAL A 299 -32.17 18.22 -20.94
C VAL A 299 -32.12 18.19 -22.47
N PRO A 300 -31.63 19.24 -23.16
CA PRO A 300 -31.42 19.17 -24.60
C PRO A 300 -30.18 18.33 -24.92
N ALA A 301 -30.26 17.54 -25.98
CA ALA A 301 -29.15 16.70 -26.47
C ALA A 301 -27.91 17.55 -26.84
N PRO A 302 -26.68 17.09 -26.55
CA PRO A 302 -25.47 17.88 -26.76
C PRO A 302 -25.14 17.99 -28.26
N ARG A 303 -24.83 19.21 -28.71
CA ARG A 303 -24.13 19.45 -29.98
C ARG A 303 -22.63 19.38 -29.71
N ALA A 304 -21.92 18.56 -30.48
CA ALA A 304 -20.46 18.44 -30.41
C ALA A 304 -19.79 19.74 -30.87
N GLY A 305 -18.82 20.26 -30.10
CA GLY A 305 -17.86 21.24 -30.62
C GLY A 305 -17.36 22.35 -29.69
N GLU A 306 -17.99 22.63 -28.56
CA GLU A 306 -17.55 23.74 -27.70
C GLU A 306 -17.47 23.31 -26.22
N TRP A 307 -16.25 23.13 -25.73
CA TRP A 307 -16.00 23.00 -24.30
C TRP A 307 -15.87 24.40 -23.71
N VAL A 308 -16.89 24.82 -22.95
CA VAL A 308 -16.76 25.95 -22.03
C VAL A 308 -16.22 25.40 -20.71
N THR A 309 -14.99 25.78 -20.34
CA THR A 309 -14.44 25.54 -19.01
C THR A 309 -15.18 26.38 -17.99
N VAL A 310 -15.90 25.74 -17.06
CA VAL A 310 -16.40 26.39 -15.85
C VAL A 310 -15.31 26.29 -14.77
N PRO A 311 -14.85 27.40 -14.17
CA PRO A 311 -13.93 27.33 -13.04
C PRO A 311 -14.66 26.82 -11.80
N VAL A 312 -14.13 25.78 -11.15
CA VAL A 312 -14.56 25.37 -9.81
C VAL A 312 -13.64 26.04 -8.79
N PRO A 313 -14.16 26.87 -7.87
CA PRO A 313 -13.39 27.36 -6.73
C PRO A 313 -13.29 26.27 -5.65
N ASP A 314 -12.05 26.05 -5.21
CA ASP A 314 -11.62 25.42 -3.94
C ASP A 314 -12.49 24.30 -3.35
N ALA A 315 -12.10 23.06 -3.65
CA ALA A 315 -12.39 21.90 -2.82
C ALA A 315 -11.10 21.40 -2.14
N PRO A 316 -11.11 21.20 -0.81
CA PRO A 316 -9.92 20.88 -0.03
C PRO A 316 -9.43 19.45 -0.26
N VAL A 317 -8.11 19.33 -0.40
CA VAL A 317 -7.37 18.07 -0.42
C VAL A 317 -7.34 17.50 1.00
N THR A 318 -7.88 16.29 1.20
CA THR A 318 -7.53 15.44 2.35
C THR A 318 -6.62 14.34 1.78
N GLY A 319 -5.29 14.39 1.93
CA GLY A 319 -4.58 14.57 3.19
C GLY A 319 -4.22 13.16 3.69
N ALA A 320 -3.17 12.59 3.10
CA ALA A 320 -2.50 11.43 3.66
C ALA A 320 -1.75 11.90 4.90
N ASN A 321 -2.03 11.32 6.06
CA ASN A 321 -1.21 11.53 7.24
C ASN A 321 -0.48 10.23 7.57
N ALA A 322 0.79 10.20 7.18
CA ALA A 322 1.84 10.37 8.16
C ALA A 322 1.77 9.56 9.47
N ARG A 323 2.12 8.27 9.43
CA ARG A 323 2.67 7.59 10.63
C ARG A 323 4.19 7.71 10.70
N LYS A 324 4.67 7.92 11.93
CA LYS A 324 6.07 8.01 12.36
C LYS A 324 6.62 6.59 12.51
N THR A 325 7.52 6.19 11.62
CA THR A 325 8.44 5.06 11.88
C THR A 325 9.37 5.46 13.03
N PRO A 326 9.71 4.54 13.96
CA PRO A 326 10.82 4.77 14.88
C PRO A 326 12.10 5.00 14.09
N ALA A 327 12.99 5.82 14.64
CA ALA A 327 14.27 6.15 14.00
C ALA A 327 14.99 4.87 13.55
N ALA A 328 14.97 4.64 12.23
CA ALA A 328 15.90 3.73 11.60
C ALA A 328 17.30 4.20 11.98
N THR A 329 18.16 3.27 12.38
CA THR A 329 19.59 3.51 12.46
C THR A 329 20.00 4.27 11.19
N PRO A 330 20.57 5.48 11.30
CA PRO A 330 20.86 6.28 10.14
C PRO A 330 21.74 5.44 9.22
N GLY A 331 21.26 5.17 8.00
CA GLY A 331 22.16 4.85 6.90
C GLY A 331 23.28 5.90 6.89
N PRO A 332 24.50 5.55 6.46
CA PRO A 332 25.67 6.41 6.64
C PRO A 332 25.30 7.85 6.31
N ALA A 333 25.33 8.72 7.33
CA ALA A 333 24.87 10.09 7.21
C ALA A 333 25.63 10.71 6.03
N ARG A 334 24.94 10.89 4.91
CA ARG A 334 25.50 11.63 3.78
C ARG A 334 25.45 13.08 4.22
N PRO A 335 26.59 13.75 4.42
CA PRO A 335 26.58 15.13 4.85
C PRO A 335 25.89 15.95 3.75
N SER A 336 24.66 16.39 4.00
CA SER A 336 23.95 17.33 3.15
C SER A 336 24.06 18.74 3.74
N ARG A 337 24.15 19.73 2.86
CA ARG A 337 24.12 21.15 3.21
C ARG A 337 22.75 21.78 2.97
N LEU A 338 21.70 20.96 2.86
CA LEU A 338 20.33 21.46 2.77
C LEU A 338 19.99 22.31 3.99
N ASP A 339 19.29 23.43 3.77
CA ASP A 339 18.81 24.27 4.86
C ASP A 339 17.99 23.42 5.86
N PRO A 340 18.33 23.40 7.15
CA PRO A 340 17.61 22.61 8.16
C PRO A 340 16.11 22.89 8.22
N ALA A 341 15.68 24.14 7.97
CA ALA A 341 14.26 24.51 7.95
C ALA A 341 13.52 23.90 6.76
N VAL A 342 14.20 23.74 5.61
CA VAL A 342 13.65 23.00 4.45
C VAL A 342 13.67 21.50 4.74
N ALA A 343 14.79 20.98 5.24
CA ALA A 343 14.96 19.56 5.54
C ALA A 343 13.92 19.03 6.56
N ALA A 344 13.56 19.84 7.56
CA ALA A 344 12.56 19.51 8.58
C ALA A 344 11.13 19.39 8.03
N ARG A 345 10.85 19.98 6.86
CA ARG A 345 9.53 19.93 6.21
C ARG A 345 9.36 18.72 5.29
N LEU A 346 10.46 18.04 4.93
CA LEU A 346 10.42 16.89 4.04
C LEU A 346 10.05 15.62 4.80
N ARG A 347 9.01 14.94 4.33
CA ARG A 347 8.65 13.58 4.72
C ARG A 347 9.31 12.61 3.75
N ARG A 348 10.41 12.00 4.20
CA ARG A 348 11.17 11.05 3.39
C ARG A 348 10.64 9.64 3.55
N THR A 349 10.81 8.82 2.52
CA THR A 349 10.69 7.37 2.61
C THR A 349 11.75 6.79 3.56
N PRO A 350 11.62 5.51 3.98
CA PRO A 350 12.65 4.85 4.80
C PRO A 350 14.05 4.86 4.19
N ASP A 351 14.15 4.96 2.87
CA ASP A 351 15.43 5.07 2.14
C ASP A 351 16.04 6.49 2.19
N GLY A 352 15.39 7.43 2.88
CA GLY A 352 15.81 8.83 2.96
C GLY A 352 15.47 9.65 1.72
N LEU A 353 14.49 9.21 0.91
CA LEU A 353 14.16 9.83 -0.38
C LEU A 353 12.80 10.55 -0.36
N VAL A 354 12.65 11.59 -1.16
CA VAL A 354 11.39 12.28 -1.47
C VAL A 354 11.10 12.14 -2.95
N ALA A 355 9.82 11.99 -3.32
CA ALA A 355 9.42 11.93 -4.72
C ALA A 355 9.58 13.32 -5.36
N ALA A 356 10.06 13.38 -6.60
CA ALA A 356 10.14 14.61 -7.38
C ALA A 356 9.33 14.45 -8.66
N VAL A 357 8.16 15.09 -8.70
CA VAL A 357 7.34 15.24 -9.90
C VAL A 357 7.89 16.43 -10.68
N VAL A 358 8.37 16.17 -11.89
CA VAL A 358 9.03 17.18 -12.72
C VAL A 358 8.05 17.61 -13.80
N ARG A 359 7.78 18.90 -13.88
CA ARG A 359 6.92 19.46 -14.92
C ARG A 359 7.62 20.57 -15.69
N GLN A 360 7.20 20.77 -16.93
CA GLN A 360 7.59 21.93 -17.70
C GLN A 360 6.98 23.20 -17.07
N HIS A 361 7.80 24.24 -16.92
CA HIS A 361 7.43 25.43 -16.16
C HIS A 361 6.34 26.31 -16.79
N ASP A 362 6.28 26.38 -18.13
CA ASP A 362 5.36 27.23 -18.88
C ASP A 362 4.07 26.49 -19.27
N THR A 363 4.17 25.24 -19.74
CA THR A 363 3.00 24.44 -20.15
C THR A 363 2.35 23.65 -19.02
N GLY A 364 3.08 23.40 -17.92
CA GLY A 364 2.64 22.53 -16.85
C GLY A 364 2.69 21.02 -17.17
N GLU A 365 3.15 20.63 -18.37
CA GLU A 365 3.27 19.24 -18.79
C GLU A 365 4.15 18.44 -17.82
N VAL A 366 3.67 17.31 -17.31
CA VAL A 366 4.47 16.43 -16.45
C VAL A 366 5.46 15.66 -17.32
N LEU A 367 6.75 15.83 -17.02
CA LEU A 367 7.86 15.32 -17.82
C LEU A 367 8.40 14.00 -17.30
N MET A 368 8.57 13.87 -15.98
CA MET A 368 9.11 12.65 -15.38
C MET A 368 8.88 12.64 -13.86
N VAL A 369 9.07 11.47 -13.27
CA VAL A 369 9.20 11.31 -11.82
C VAL A 369 10.59 10.78 -11.49
N ALA A 370 11.21 11.33 -10.46
CA ALA A 370 12.50 10.92 -9.93
C ALA A 370 12.52 10.95 -8.40
N TRP A 371 13.65 10.62 -7.80
CA TRP A 371 13.86 10.61 -6.36
C TRP A 371 14.98 11.57 -5.99
N MET A 372 14.83 12.28 -4.87
CA MET A 372 15.86 13.14 -4.29
C MET A 372 16.07 12.74 -2.82
N ASP A 373 17.31 12.74 -2.34
CA ASP A 373 17.60 12.91 -0.92
C ASP A 373 17.95 14.39 -0.63
N ASP A 374 18.37 14.69 0.59
CA ASP A 374 18.69 16.07 1.00
C ASP A 374 19.80 16.69 0.17
N GLU A 375 20.78 15.90 -0.24
CA GLU A 375 21.92 16.38 -1.02
C GLU A 375 21.51 16.62 -2.48
N ALA A 376 20.70 15.74 -3.06
CA ALA A 376 20.13 15.95 -4.39
C ALA A 376 19.24 17.20 -4.44
N LEU A 377 18.41 17.43 -3.41
CA LEU A 377 17.62 18.65 -3.30
C LEU A 377 18.49 19.88 -3.08
N HIS A 378 19.48 19.81 -2.19
CA HIS A 378 20.42 20.90 -1.96
C HIS A 378 21.10 21.33 -3.27
N ARG A 379 21.65 20.38 -4.03
CA ARG A 379 22.25 20.64 -5.35
C ARG A 379 21.24 21.25 -6.32
N THR A 380 20.03 20.72 -6.37
CA THR A 380 18.96 21.25 -7.23
C THR A 380 18.66 22.72 -6.91
N LEU A 381 18.49 23.07 -5.63
CA LEU A 381 18.17 24.42 -5.18
C LEU A 381 19.33 25.41 -5.35
N THR A 382 20.57 24.95 -5.23
CA THR A 382 21.76 25.82 -5.26
C THR A 382 22.38 25.96 -6.65
N THR A 383 22.32 24.92 -7.49
CA THR A 383 22.92 24.95 -8.84
C THR A 383 21.93 25.40 -9.91
N GLY A 384 20.62 25.35 -9.63
CA GLY A 384 19.58 25.59 -10.63
C GLY A 384 19.49 24.50 -11.71
N LEU A 385 20.18 23.37 -11.53
CA LEU A 385 20.10 22.20 -12.40
C LEU A 385 19.51 21.02 -11.63
N ALA A 386 18.55 20.33 -12.25
CA ALA A 386 17.86 19.24 -11.58
C ALA A 386 18.80 18.04 -11.35
N THR A 387 19.03 17.73 -10.06
CA THR A 387 19.89 16.64 -9.59
C THR A 387 19.05 15.61 -8.86
N TYR A 388 19.26 14.34 -9.15
CA TYR A 388 18.46 13.24 -8.63
C TYR A 388 19.33 12.13 -8.04
N TRP A 389 18.75 11.28 -7.19
CA TRP A 389 19.38 10.12 -6.58
C TRP A 389 18.92 8.81 -7.23
N SER A 390 19.86 8.06 -7.83
CA SER A 390 19.52 6.86 -8.60
C SER A 390 19.40 5.69 -7.66
N ARG A 391 18.18 5.17 -7.48
CA ARG A 391 17.95 4.02 -6.60
C ARG A 391 18.67 2.75 -7.09
N SER A 392 18.80 2.58 -8.41
CA SER A 392 19.45 1.41 -9.00
C SER A 392 20.96 1.54 -9.09
N ARG A 393 21.49 2.73 -9.40
CA ARG A 393 22.93 2.96 -9.52
C ARG A 393 23.59 3.44 -8.23
N GLN A 394 22.77 3.83 -7.26
CA GLN A 394 23.21 4.41 -6.00
C GLN A 394 24.19 5.58 -6.19
N GLU A 395 23.87 6.47 -7.14
CA GLU A 395 24.69 7.63 -7.47
C GLU A 395 23.81 8.86 -7.71
N TYR A 396 24.38 10.04 -7.51
CA TYR A 396 23.76 11.29 -7.95
C TYR A 396 23.94 11.47 -9.44
N TRP A 397 22.91 11.95 -10.12
CA TRP A 397 23.04 12.37 -11.50
C TRP A 397 22.35 13.70 -11.73
N VAL A 398 23.01 14.58 -12.47
CA VAL A 398 22.41 15.81 -12.99
C VAL A 398 21.74 15.44 -14.30
N LYS A 399 20.42 15.68 -14.42
CA LYS A 399 19.67 15.29 -15.62
C LYS A 399 20.23 16.02 -16.83
N GLY A 400 20.65 15.25 -17.83
CA GLY A 400 21.21 15.77 -19.07
C GLY A 400 22.70 16.06 -19.05
N ALA A 401 23.43 15.82 -17.94
CA ALA A 401 24.87 16.10 -17.89
C ALA A 401 25.68 15.36 -18.97
N THR A 402 25.27 14.13 -19.33
CA THR A 402 25.91 13.35 -20.40
C THR A 402 25.28 13.62 -21.77
N SER A 403 23.95 13.78 -21.83
CA SER A 403 23.21 13.85 -23.11
C SER A 403 22.99 15.27 -23.64
N GLY A 404 23.31 16.31 -22.86
CA GLY A 404 22.97 17.70 -23.16
C GLY A 404 21.50 18.07 -22.89
N HIS A 405 20.63 17.11 -22.54
CA HIS A 405 19.20 17.35 -22.30
C HIS A 405 18.93 17.81 -20.87
N LEU A 406 19.47 18.99 -20.54
CA LEU A 406 19.46 19.58 -19.21
C LEU A 406 18.05 19.98 -18.75
N GLN A 407 17.88 20.06 -17.43
CA GLN A 407 16.68 20.59 -16.79
C GLN A 407 17.07 21.78 -15.92
N HIS A 408 16.69 22.98 -16.37
CA HIS A 408 16.92 24.21 -15.62
C HIS A 408 15.76 24.45 -14.65
N VAL A 409 16.04 24.43 -13.36
CA VAL A 409 15.03 24.57 -12.32
C VAL A 409 14.55 26.02 -12.29
N ARG A 410 13.23 26.21 -12.44
CA ARG A 410 12.57 27.53 -12.35
C ARG A 410 11.91 27.73 -11.00
N SER A 411 11.30 26.69 -10.45
CA SER A 411 10.76 26.70 -9.09
C SER A 411 10.63 25.28 -8.52
N VAL A 412 10.65 25.17 -7.20
CA VAL A 412 10.38 23.94 -6.48
C VAL A 412 9.30 24.23 -5.45
N ALA A 413 8.22 23.44 -5.47
CA ALA A 413 7.18 23.48 -4.46
C ALA A 413 7.16 22.15 -3.70
N LEU A 414 6.83 22.22 -2.42
CA LEU A 414 6.58 21.06 -1.57
C LEU A 414 5.07 20.83 -1.50
N ASP A 415 4.62 19.58 -1.55
CA ASP A 415 3.21 19.26 -1.34
C ASP A 415 2.77 19.47 0.14
N CYS A 416 1.52 19.16 0.44
CA CYS A 416 0.92 19.47 1.73
C CYS A 416 1.37 18.58 2.89
N ASP A 417 1.76 17.33 2.64
CA ASP A 417 2.21 16.38 3.66
C ASP A 417 3.74 16.15 3.65
N GLY A 418 4.43 16.82 2.72
CA GLY A 418 5.87 16.94 2.60
C GLY A 418 6.52 15.77 1.88
N ASP A 419 5.77 14.84 1.29
CA ASP A 419 6.30 13.59 0.74
C ASP A 419 6.59 13.61 -0.78
N ALA A 420 6.16 14.67 -1.47
CA ALA A 420 6.55 14.97 -2.83
C ALA A 420 6.95 16.44 -3.06
N LEU A 421 7.87 16.61 -4.01
CA LEU A 421 8.29 17.87 -4.59
C LEU A 421 7.72 18.02 -5.99
N LEU A 422 7.19 19.20 -6.29
CA LEU A 422 6.89 19.63 -7.65
C LEU A 422 8.03 20.51 -8.16
N VAL A 423 8.86 19.97 -9.03
CA VAL A 423 10.00 20.65 -9.64
C VAL A 423 9.57 21.20 -11.00
N SER A 424 9.37 22.50 -11.10
CA SER A 424 9.06 23.16 -12.36
C SER A 424 10.37 23.51 -13.06
N VAL A 425 10.60 22.92 -14.23
CA VAL A 425 11.85 23.04 -14.99
C VAL A 425 11.59 23.62 -16.38
N ASP A 426 12.62 24.22 -16.94
CA ASP A 426 12.76 24.45 -18.37
C ASP A 426 13.61 23.32 -18.96
N GLN A 427 12.95 22.41 -19.68
CA GLN A 427 13.56 21.21 -20.23
C GLN A 427 14.22 21.50 -21.58
N VAL A 428 15.53 21.25 -21.67
CA VAL A 428 16.26 21.22 -22.93
C VAL A 428 16.20 19.82 -23.52
N GLY A 429 15.76 19.67 -24.77
CA GLY A 429 15.68 18.37 -25.45
C GLY A 429 14.73 17.37 -24.77
N ALA A 430 15.05 16.08 -24.86
CA ALA A 430 14.20 15.01 -24.33
C ALA A 430 14.33 14.83 -22.81
N ALA A 431 13.20 14.74 -22.10
CA ALA A 431 13.19 14.37 -20.69
C ALA A 431 13.45 12.87 -20.51
N CYS A 432 12.99 12.02 -21.43
CA CYS A 432 13.18 10.57 -21.34
C CYS A 432 14.46 10.11 -22.02
N HIS A 433 15.05 9.02 -21.50
CA HIS A 433 16.22 8.37 -22.09
C HIS A 433 15.92 7.68 -23.43
N THR A 434 14.63 7.48 -23.77
CA THR A 434 14.18 6.95 -25.05
C THR A 434 14.15 8.02 -26.16
N GLY A 435 14.41 9.29 -25.84
CA GLY A 435 14.29 10.41 -26.77
C GLY A 435 12.94 11.13 -26.71
N GLU A 436 12.00 10.65 -25.90
CA GLU A 436 10.67 11.25 -25.77
C GLU A 436 10.64 12.51 -24.89
N ARG A 437 9.69 13.41 -25.19
CA ARG A 437 9.50 14.69 -24.48
C ARG A 437 9.14 14.51 -23.00
N THR A 438 8.34 13.49 -22.69
CA THR A 438 7.90 13.08 -21.35
C THR A 438 8.15 11.58 -21.17
N CYS A 439 8.29 11.10 -19.93
CA CYS A 439 8.26 9.68 -19.59
C CYS A 439 6.85 9.09 -19.64
N PHE A 440 5.80 9.94 -19.64
CA PHE A 440 4.39 9.54 -19.60
C PHE A 440 3.75 9.51 -21.00
N PHE A 441 4.46 8.94 -21.98
CA PHE A 441 3.99 8.86 -23.37
C PHE A 441 3.10 7.64 -23.67
N THR A 442 2.95 6.72 -22.72
CA THR A 442 2.11 5.51 -22.86
C THR A 442 0.85 5.65 -22.03
N GLU A 443 -0.29 5.83 -22.70
CA GLU A 443 -1.60 5.88 -22.06
C GLU A 443 -2.06 4.48 -21.62
N LEU A 444 -2.74 4.42 -20.47
CA LEU A 444 -3.35 3.20 -19.97
C LEU A 444 -4.87 3.27 -20.18
N PRO A 445 -5.52 2.16 -20.58
CA PRO A 445 -6.96 2.15 -20.74
C PRO A 445 -7.65 2.35 -19.38
N VAL A 446 -8.54 3.34 -19.31
CA VAL A 446 -9.40 3.57 -18.15
C VAL A 446 -10.78 3.00 -18.46
N THR A 447 -11.18 1.96 -17.73
CA THR A 447 -12.54 1.44 -17.82
C THR A 447 -13.43 2.24 -16.88
N THR A 448 -14.23 3.14 -17.43
CA THR A 448 -15.33 3.75 -16.69
C THR A 448 -16.49 2.76 -16.67
N SER A 449 -17.01 2.42 -15.49
CA SER A 449 -18.23 1.61 -15.37
C SER A 449 -19.45 2.47 -15.73
N GLY A 450 -19.67 2.62 -17.03
CA GLY A 450 -20.81 3.25 -17.69
C GLY A 450 -20.65 3.06 -19.20
N GLY A 451 -21.56 2.30 -19.82
CA GLY A 451 -21.48 1.78 -21.19
C GLY A 451 -21.48 2.82 -22.33
N PRO A 452 -21.45 2.34 -23.60
CA PRO A 452 -20.75 3.00 -24.71
C PRO A 452 -21.53 4.10 -25.45
N ALA A 453 -20.71 5.05 -25.95
CA ALA A 453 -20.89 6.04 -27.02
C ALA A 453 -21.95 7.14 -26.85
#